data_AF-A0A1I1SD44-F1
#
_entry.id   AF-A0A1I1SD44-F1
#
_cell.length_a   1.000
_cell.length_b   1.000
_cell.length_c   1.000
_cell.angle_alpha   90.00
_cell.angle_beta   90.00
_cell.angle_gamma   90.00
#
_symmetry.space_group_name_H-M   'P 1'
#
loop_
_entity.id
_entity.type
_entity.pdbx_description
1 polymer ?
#
loop_
_entity_poly.entity_id
_entity_poly.type
_entity_poly.pdbx_seq_one_letter_code
_entity_poly.pdbx_strand_id
1 'polypeptide(L)'
;MKYKGFYIDISPDDHIIRSDSDGNNVVCRGFLFSVYTDEERTEKFDEFSAAVGFEILTDSIEEAEQFAKDVVSCEDKAFHNNQQDITMGGTAL
;
A
#
# COMPACT_ATOMS: atom_id res chain seq x y z
N MET A 1 6.65 -10.58 3.57
CA MET A 1 5.44 -11.30 4.03
C MET A 1 4.55 -11.69 2.85
N LYS A 2 3.61 -12.64 3.02
CA LYS A 2 2.60 -12.97 1.99
C LYS A 2 1.22 -12.61 2.50
N TYR A 3 0.42 -11.91 1.70
CA TYR A 3 -0.94 -11.51 2.05
C TYR A 3 -1.86 -11.52 0.84
N LYS A 4 -2.98 -12.23 0.94
CA LYS A 4 -3.99 -12.38 -0.13
C LYS A 4 -3.45 -12.79 -1.53
N GLY A 5 -2.33 -13.51 -1.56
CA GLY A 5 -1.69 -13.94 -2.81
C GLY A 5 -0.55 -13.04 -3.27
N PHE A 6 -0.42 -11.83 -2.73
CA PHE A 6 0.70 -10.94 -2.98
C PHE A 6 1.87 -11.22 -2.04
N TYR A 7 3.08 -10.98 -2.55
CA TYR A 7 4.32 -11.03 -1.78
C TYR A 7 4.77 -9.59 -1.55
N ILE A 8 4.90 -9.21 -0.28
CA ILE A 8 5.20 -7.83 0.12
C ILE A 8 6.53 -7.83 0.86
N ASP A 9 7.49 -7.07 0.35
CA ASP A 9 8.74 -6.79 1.04
C ASP A 9 8.67 -5.44 1.74
N ILE A 10 9.00 -5.47 3.02
CA ILE A 10 9.01 -4.32 3.90
C ILE A 10 10.46 -4.05 4.26
N SER A 11 10.97 -2.89 3.88
CA SER A 11 12.33 -2.46 4.20
C SER A 11 12.28 -1.10 4.89
N PRO A 12 13.01 -0.88 6.00
CA PRO A 12 13.10 0.43 6.60
C PRO A 12 13.79 1.40 5.64
N ASP A 13 13.30 2.63 5.58
CA ASP A 13 13.82 3.72 4.73
C ASP A 13 13.80 5.04 5.52
N ASP A 14 14.91 5.77 5.49
CA ASP A 14 15.12 7.05 6.15
C ASP A 14 15.17 8.24 5.19
N HIS A 15 14.86 8.04 3.91
CA HIS A 15 14.90 9.03 2.84
C HIS A 15 13.50 9.34 2.25
N ILE A 16 12.43 9.05 2.99
CA ILE A 16 11.06 9.26 2.52
C ILE A 16 10.73 10.75 2.58
N ILE A 17 10.37 11.37 1.45
CA ILE A 17 10.01 12.79 1.39
C ILE A 17 8.50 12.94 1.59
N ARG A 18 8.11 13.79 2.55
CA ARG A 18 6.73 14.23 2.79
C ARG A 18 6.64 15.73 2.93
N SER A 19 5.49 16.29 2.59
CA SER A 19 5.21 17.72 2.79
C SER A 19 4.57 17.91 4.16
N ASP A 20 5.15 18.78 4.98
CA ASP A 20 4.56 19.15 6.27
C ASP A 20 3.31 20.04 6.11
N SER A 21 2.69 20.42 7.23
CA SER A 21 1.53 21.32 7.27
C SER A 21 1.77 22.68 6.61
N ASP A 22 3.03 23.08 6.50
CA ASP A 22 3.48 24.35 5.96
C ASP A 22 3.92 24.22 4.49
N GLY A 23 3.82 23.00 3.92
CA GLY A 23 4.19 22.68 2.54
C GLY A 23 5.69 22.50 2.31
N ASN A 24 6.50 22.40 3.38
CA ASN A 24 7.93 22.13 3.26
C ASN A 24 8.19 20.64 3.11
N ASN A 25 9.17 20.30 2.27
CA ASN A 25 9.63 18.93 2.15
C ASN A 25 10.49 18.55 3.34
N VAL A 26 10.01 17.59 4.11
CA VAL A 26 10.71 16.98 5.24
C VAL A 26 11.13 15.56 4.88
N VAL A 27 12.36 15.21 5.25
CA VAL A 27 12.87 13.84 5.13
C VAL A 27 12.45 13.07 6.38
N CYS A 28 11.70 12.01 6.17
CA CYS A 28 11.07 11.20 7.20
C CYS A 28 11.64 9.79 7.18
N ARG A 29 11.63 9.16 8.37
CA ARG A 29 11.85 7.72 8.51
C ARG A 29 10.55 6.96 8.33
N GLY A 30 10.66 5.71 7.90
CA GLY A 30 9.55 4.78 7.84
C GLY A 30 9.94 3.55 7.04
N PHE A 31 9.04 3.10 6.15
CA PHE A 31 9.21 1.86 5.42
C PHE A 31 8.85 1.99 3.95
N LEU A 32 9.61 1.29 3.12
CA LEU A 32 9.31 1.02 1.73
C LEU A 32 8.65 -0.36 1.62
N PHE A 33 7.56 -0.40 0.86
CA PHE A 33 6.76 -1.58 0.58
C PHE A 33 6.87 -1.88 -0.91
N SER A 34 7.47 -3.02 -1.25
CA SER A 34 7.50 -3.53 -2.61
C SER A 34 6.54 -4.71 -2.71
N VAL A 35 5.53 -4.59 -3.57
CA VAL A 35 4.51 -5.63 -3.80
C VAL A 35 4.86 -6.38 -5.08
N TYR A 36 4.79 -7.71 -4.99
CA TYR A 36 5.07 -8.63 -6.08
C TYR A 36 3.91 -9.61 -6.23
N THR A 37 3.64 -10.01 -7.48
CA THR A 37 2.66 -11.07 -7.80
C THR A 37 3.25 -12.47 -7.61
N ASP A 38 4.57 -12.58 -7.65
CA ASP A 38 5.30 -13.85 -7.65
C ASP A 38 6.25 -13.96 -6.46
N GLU A 39 6.46 -15.20 -6.00
CA GLU A 39 7.34 -15.47 -4.86
C GLU A 39 8.81 -15.21 -5.17
N GLU A 40 9.19 -15.33 -6.44
CA GLU A 40 10.54 -15.05 -6.92
C GLU A 40 10.84 -13.55 -6.98
N ARG A 41 9.84 -12.69 -6.74
CA ARG A 41 9.96 -11.22 -6.72
C ARG A 41 10.61 -10.66 -7.98
N THR A 42 10.33 -11.32 -9.10
CA THR A 42 10.90 -11.02 -10.42
C THR A 42 10.28 -9.78 -11.03
N GLU A 43 8.96 -9.62 -10.90
CA GLU A 43 8.22 -8.45 -11.38
C GLU A 43 7.58 -7.70 -10.21
N LYS A 44 7.95 -6.43 -10.05
CA LYS A 44 7.36 -5.54 -9.05
C LYS A 44 6.02 -5.04 -9.57
N PHE A 45 4.96 -5.42 -8.88
CA PHE A 45 3.59 -5.02 -9.20
C PHE A 45 3.31 -3.59 -8.76
N ASP A 46 3.70 -3.26 -7.54
CA ASP A 46 3.54 -1.92 -6.97
C ASP A 46 4.65 -1.58 -5.97
N GLU A 47 4.87 -0.30 -5.75
CA GLU A 47 5.81 0.23 -4.78
C GLU A 47 5.23 1.45 -4.09
N PHE A 48 5.16 1.40 -2.76
CA PHE A 48 4.75 2.54 -1.96
C PHE A 48 5.59 2.67 -0.70
N SER A 49 5.59 3.86 -0.11
CA SER A 49 6.32 4.17 1.13
C SER A 49 5.38 4.76 2.17
N ALA A 50 5.68 4.52 3.43
CA ALA A 50 4.96 5.10 4.57
C ALA A 50 5.94 5.76 5.52
N ALA A 51 5.68 7.00 5.89
CA ALA A 51 6.50 7.77 6.81
C ALA A 51 5.89 7.75 8.23
N VAL A 52 6.77 7.61 9.23
CA VAL A 52 6.42 7.71 10.65
C VAL A 52 6.01 9.13 10.99
N GLY A 53 4.83 9.27 11.59
CA GLY A 53 4.19 10.57 11.87
C GLY A 53 3.31 11.09 10.73
N PHE A 54 3.25 10.39 9.60
CA PHE A 54 2.35 10.71 8.48
C PHE A 54 1.35 9.58 8.25
N GLU A 55 1.78 8.46 7.65
CA GLU A 55 0.94 7.31 7.36
C GLU A 55 0.97 6.24 8.46
N ILE A 56 2.09 6.09 9.16
CA ILE A 56 2.24 5.15 10.27
C ILE A 56 2.58 5.90 11.56
N LEU A 57 2.13 5.40 12.71
CA LEU A 57 2.32 6.08 14.00
C LEU A 57 3.67 5.75 14.62
N THR A 58 4.15 4.51 14.44
CA THR A 58 5.41 4.04 15.02
C THR A 58 6.34 3.39 14.00
N ASP A 59 7.65 3.50 14.27
CA ASP A 59 8.72 2.83 13.53
C ASP A 59 8.82 1.36 13.96
N SER A 60 7.76 0.59 13.71
CA SER A 60 7.66 -0.82 14.07
C SER A 60 7.28 -1.66 12.86
N ILE A 61 7.91 -2.82 12.73
CA ILE A 61 7.57 -3.80 11.68
C ILE A 61 6.11 -4.25 11.81
N GLU A 62 5.59 -4.42 13.03
CA GLU A 62 4.19 -4.82 13.23
C GLU A 62 3.22 -3.78 12.67
N GLU A 63 3.56 -2.49 12.83
CA GLU A 63 2.73 -1.40 12.33
C GLU A 63 2.84 -1.25 10.82
N ALA A 64 4.05 -1.41 10.28
CA ALA A 64 4.27 -1.48 8.83
C ALA A 64 3.51 -2.64 8.19
N GLU A 65 3.49 -3.83 8.81
CA GLU A 65 2.73 -4.98 8.31
C GLU A 65 1.22 -4.72 8.30
N GLN A 66 0.68 -4.06 9.33
CA GLN A 66 -0.74 -3.71 9.36
C GLN A 66 -1.09 -2.68 8.29
N PHE A 67 -0.25 -1.66 8.12
CA PHE A 67 -0.41 -0.67 7.06
C PHE A 67 -0.42 -1.34 5.67
N ALA A 68 0.52 -2.26 5.41
CA ALA A 68 0.56 -2.99 4.13
C ALA A 68 -0.72 -3.80 3.88
N LYS A 69 -1.26 -4.47 4.92
CA LYS A 69 -2.52 -5.23 4.80
C LYS A 69 -3.72 -4.33 4.55
N ASP A 70 -3.75 -3.15 5.16
CA ASP A 70 -4.80 -2.16 4.98
C ASP A 70 -4.77 -1.58 3.56
N VAL A 71 -3.59 -1.25 3.02
CA VAL A 71 -3.41 -0.79 1.64
C VAL A 71 -3.92 -1.86 0.66
N VAL A 72 -3.40 -3.08 0.74
CA VAL A 72 -3.82 -4.18 -0.16
C VAL A 72 -5.32 -4.46 -0.03
N SER A 73 -5.88 -4.39 1.19
CA SER A 73 -7.31 -4.59 1.39
C SER A 73 -8.19 -3.45 0.88
N CYS A 74 -7.70 -2.21 0.87
CA CYS A 74 -8.39 -1.08 0.28
C CYS A 74 -8.38 -1.15 -1.25
N GLU A 75 -7.24 -1.53 -1.83
CA GLU A 75 -7.14 -1.73 -3.28
C GLU A 75 -8.05 -2.87 -3.75
N ASP A 76 -8.07 -4.01 -3.06
CA ASP A 76 -9.01 -5.10 -3.33
C ASP A 76 -10.48 -4.63 -3.38
N LYS A 77 -10.86 -3.70 -2.49
CA LYS A 77 -12.21 -3.11 -2.47
C LYS A 77 -12.43 -2.16 -3.64
N ALA A 78 -11.41 -1.39 -4.04
CA ALA A 78 -11.48 -0.54 -5.22
C ALA A 78 -11.67 -1.37 -6.50
N PHE A 79 -10.96 -2.50 -6.62
CA PHE A 79 -11.13 -3.43 -7.74
C PHE A 79 -12.51 -4.12 -7.74
N HIS A 80 -12.99 -4.61 -6.59
CA HIS A 80 -14.32 -5.24 -6.49
C HIS A 80 -15.49 -4.26 -6.69
N ASN A 81 -15.32 -2.99 -6.31
CA ASN A 81 -16.34 -1.97 -6.56
C ASN A 81 -16.38 -1.55 -8.04
N ASN A 82 -15.23 -1.51 -8.72
CA ASN A 82 -15.19 -1.20 -10.17
C ASN A 82 -15.78 -2.33 -11.03
N GLN A 83 -15.79 -3.59 -10.56
CA GLN A 83 -16.40 -4.70 -11.31
C GLN A 83 -17.93 -4.79 -11.14
N GLN A 84 -18.50 -4.16 -10.11
CA GLN A 84 -19.95 -4.14 -9.89
C GLN A 84 -20.70 -3.09 -10.74
N ASP A 85 -20.00 -2.14 -11.36
CA ASP A 85 -20.63 -1.18 -12.29
C ASP A 85 -20.89 -1.78 -13.69
N ILE A 86 -20.20 -2.87 -14.08
CA ILE A 86 -20.36 -3.52 -15.40
C ILE A 86 -21.51 -4.55 -15.42
N THR A 87 -22.33 -4.67 -14.36
CA THR A 87 -23.47 -5.63 -14.33
C THR A 87 -24.82 -5.03 -13.89
N MET A 88 -25.04 -3.73 -14.09
CA MET A 88 -26.40 -3.13 -13.99
C MET A 88 -26.98 -2.66 -15.34
N GLY A 89 -26.53 -3.25 -16.45
CA GLY A 89 -27.14 -3.08 -17.78
C GLY A 89 -28.04 -4.26 -18.18
N GLY A 90 -28.91 -4.74 -17.29
CA GLY A 90 -29.74 -5.94 -17.52
C GLY A 90 -31.24 -5.68 -17.36
N THR A 91 -31.87 -5.26 -18.45
CA THR A 91 -33.30 -5.43 -18.82
C THR A 91 -34.38 -5.11 -17.77
N ALA A 92 -35.12 -4.02 -17.97
CA ALA A 92 -36.52 -3.92 -17.55
C ALA A 92 -37.39 -3.99 -18.81
N LEU A 93 -38.27 -5.00 -18.84
CA LEU A 93 -39.34 -5.22 -19.81
C LEU A 93 -40.38 -4.09 -19.77
#